data_AF-A0A6V7JTK1-F1
#
_entry.id   AF-A0A6V7JTK1-F1
#
_cell.length_a   1.000
_cell.length_b   1.000
_cell.length_c   1.000
_cell.angle_alpha   90.00
_cell.angle_beta   90.00
_cell.angle_gamma   90.00
#
_symmetry.space_group_name_H-M   'P 1'
#
loop_
_entity.id
_entity.type
_entity.pdbx_description
1 polymer ?
#
loop_
_entity_poly.entity_id
_entity_poly.type
_entity_poly.pdbx_seq_one_letter_code
_entity_poly.pdbx_strand_id
1 'polypeptide(L)'
;YGEGYVAFLRFSQSIVANELSATVKRYFPTSQIFSRQATAARLLIPEHRDTALSEIFNKLKCLSEDLKAIDYTLTQSSLDQ
;
A
#
# COMPACT_ATOMS: atom_id res chain seq x y z
N TYR A 1 -1.29 -10.29 -13.21
CA TYR A 1 -1.63 -10.74 -11.84
C TYR A 1 -3.17 -10.80 -11.80
N GLY A 2 -3.79 -11.68 -11.01
CA GLY A 2 -5.26 -11.83 -11.02
C GLY A 2 -6.01 -10.62 -10.43
N GLU A 3 -7.10 -10.87 -9.71
CA GLU A 3 -7.74 -9.84 -8.88
C GLU A 3 -6.81 -9.41 -7.73
N GLY A 4 -6.99 -8.19 -7.23
CA GLY A 4 -6.13 -7.60 -6.22
C GLY A 4 -6.59 -6.22 -5.77
N TYR A 5 -5.73 -5.56 -5.00
CA TYR A 5 -6.01 -4.22 -4.50
C TYR A 5 -4.89 -3.26 -4.83
N VAL A 6 -5.29 -2.03 -5.14
CA VAL A 6 -4.39 -0.90 -5.30
C VAL A 6 -4.61 0.01 -4.11
N ALA A 7 -3.57 0.20 -3.29
CA ALA A 7 -3.59 1.22 -2.25
C ALA A 7 -2.84 2.46 -2.72
N PHE A 8 -3.41 3.63 -2.48
CA PHE A 8 -2.76 4.90 -2.72
C PHE A 8 -2.57 5.61 -1.40
N LEU A 9 -1.36 6.10 -1.13
CA LEU A 9 -0.99 6.83 0.08
C LEU A 9 -0.50 8.22 -0.32
N ARG A 10 -0.95 9.24 0.41
CA ARG A 10 -0.44 10.60 0.30
C ARG A 10 0.23 11.02 1.60
N PHE A 11 1.33 11.74 1.47
CA PHE A 11 2.14 12.21 2.58
C PHE A 11 2.22 13.75 2.54
N SER A 12 2.17 14.39 3.71
CA SER A 12 2.39 15.85 3.81
C SER A 12 3.80 16.26 3.41
N GLN A 13 4.75 15.34 3.59
CA GLN A 13 6.18 15.58 3.42
C GLN A 13 6.77 14.49 2.53
N SER A 14 7.91 14.79 1.92
CA SER A 14 8.67 13.82 1.14
C SER A 14 9.07 12.63 2.02
N ILE A 15 8.63 11.43 1.66
CA ILE A 15 9.02 10.20 2.34
C ILE A 15 10.29 9.61 1.71
N VAL A 16 11.15 9.06 2.55
CA VAL A 16 12.37 8.38 2.09
C VAL A 16 11.98 7.03 1.51
N ALA A 17 12.40 6.75 0.27
CA ALA A 17 12.01 5.54 -0.45
C ALA A 17 12.37 4.24 0.29
N ASN A 18 13.50 4.23 1.00
CA ASN A 18 13.94 3.06 1.76
C ASN A 18 13.04 2.80 3.00
N GLU A 19 12.68 3.85 3.74
CA GLU A 19 11.76 3.78 4.88
C GLU A 19 10.38 3.31 4.41
N LEU A 20 9.86 3.92 3.33
CA LEU A 20 8.61 3.50 2.71
C LEU A 20 8.66 2.01 2.34
N SER A 21 9.74 1.55 1.70
CA SER A 21 9.86 0.15 1.29
C SER A 21 9.93 -0.80 2.48
N ALA A 22 10.70 -0.46 3.51
CA ALA A 22 10.85 -1.28 4.70
C ALA A 22 9.52 -1.41 5.46
N THR A 23 8.83 -0.30 5.70
CA THR A 23 7.54 -0.31 6.40
C THR A 23 6.47 -1.03 5.57
N VAL A 24 6.37 -0.76 4.27
CA VAL A 24 5.40 -1.44 3.41
C VAL A 24 5.61 -2.95 3.41
N LYS A 25 6.85 -3.42 3.29
CA LYS A 25 7.16 -4.86 3.31
C LYS A 25 6.84 -5.52 4.65
N ARG A 26 6.81 -4.77 5.75
CA ARG A 26 6.39 -5.28 7.08
C ARG A 26 4.91 -5.64 7.12
N TYR A 27 4.05 -4.84 6.48
CA TYR A 27 2.60 -5.07 6.45
C TYR A 27 2.17 -5.92 5.25
N PHE A 28 2.79 -5.69 4.09
CA PHE A 28 2.47 -6.32 2.80
C PHE A 28 3.75 -6.82 2.12
N PRO A 29 4.31 -7.97 2.56
CA PRO A 29 5.60 -8.46 2.08
C PRO A 29 5.62 -8.80 0.59
N THR A 30 4.47 -9.16 0.01
CA THR A 30 4.31 -9.50 -1.40
C THR A 30 3.81 -8.33 -2.25
N SER A 31 3.68 -7.13 -1.67
CA SER A 31 3.23 -5.96 -2.42
C SER A 31 4.34 -5.34 -3.26
N GLN A 32 3.94 -4.76 -4.39
CA GLN A 32 4.82 -3.94 -5.20
C GLN A 32 4.59 -2.46 -4.92
N ILE A 33 5.68 -1.69 -4.86
CA ILE A 33 5.66 -0.28 -4.50
C ILE A 33 6.03 0.54 -5.73
N PHE A 34 5.12 1.42 -6.13
CA PHE A 34 5.30 2.39 -7.19
C PHE A 34 5.21 3.78 -6.58
N SER A 35 6.35 4.41 -6.29
CA SER A 35 6.38 5.81 -5.88
C SER A 35 6.94 6.64 -7.04
N ARG A 36 6.06 7.38 -7.71
CA ARG A 36 6.43 8.32 -8.78
C ARG A 36 6.80 9.70 -8.24
N GLN A 37 6.42 10.00 -7.00
CA GLN A 37 6.62 11.28 -6.34
C GLN A 37 6.94 11.03 -4.88
N ALA A 38 7.81 11.83 -4.27
CA ALA A 38 8.21 11.61 -2.89
C ALA A 38 7.05 11.85 -1.88
N THR A 39 5.94 12.46 -2.30
CA THR A 39 4.75 12.72 -1.49
C THR A 39 3.60 11.74 -1.74
N ALA A 40 3.79 10.75 -2.63
CA ALA A 40 2.76 9.76 -2.91
C ALA A 40 3.34 8.37 -3.21
N ALA A 41 2.66 7.33 -2.72
CA ALA A 41 3.01 5.94 -2.97
C ALA A 41 1.79 5.17 -3.44
N ARG A 42 1.97 4.39 -4.52
CA ARG A 42 0.99 3.42 -4.99
C ARG A 42 1.50 2.03 -4.64
N LEU A 43 0.68 1.24 -3.96
CA LEU A 43 0.95 -0.14 -3.59
C LEU A 43 0.05 -1.06 -4.41
N LEU A 44 0.62 -2.11 -4.99
CA LEU A 44 -0.13 -3.21 -5.55
C LEU A 44 -0.11 -4.37 -4.55
N ILE A 45 -1.26 -4.70 -4.00
CA ILE A 45 -1.46 -5.75 -3.02
C ILE A 45 -2.13 -6.92 -3.75
N PRO A 46 -1.42 -8.01 -4.04
CA PRO A 46 -2.03 -9.18 -4.68
C PRO A 46 -3.14 -9.74 -3.79
N GLU A 47 -4.25 -10.17 -4.40
CA GLU A 47 -5.29 -10.89 -3.67
C GLU A 47 -4.74 -12.24 -3.21
N HIS A 48 -4.91 -12.53 -1.93
CA HIS A 48 -4.66 -13.83 -1.35
C HIS A 48 -6.02 -14.39 -0.92
N ARG A 49 -6.38 -15.57 -1.42
CA ARG A 49 -7.68 -16.21 -1.14
C ARG A 49 -7.98 -16.40 0.36
N ASP A 50 -6.94 -16.36 1.18
CA ASP A 50 -7.03 -16.54 2.64
C ASP A 50 -7.09 -15.21 3.42
N THR A 51 -6.89 -14.06 2.77
CA THR A 51 -6.86 -12.76 3.45
C THR A 51 -8.18 -12.02 3.27
N ALA A 52 -8.88 -11.74 4.37
CA ALA A 52 -10.10 -10.95 4.32
C ALA A 52 -9.81 -9.48 3.94
N LEU A 53 -10.72 -8.85 3.19
CA LEU A 53 -10.64 -7.42 2.86
C LEU A 53 -10.47 -6.53 4.10
N SER A 54 -11.14 -6.89 5.20
CA SER A 54 -11.04 -6.19 6.48
C SER A 54 -9.63 -6.22 7.07
N GLU A 55 -8.90 -7.34 6.92
CA GLU A 55 -7.50 -7.42 7.33
C GLU A 55 -6.59 -6.56 6.46
N ILE A 56 -6.83 -6.53 5.15
CA ILE A 56 -6.08 -5.67 4.23
C ILE A 56 -6.31 -4.20 4.60
N PHE A 57 -7.56 -3.81 4.85
CA PHE A 57 -7.88 -2.45 5.32
C PHE A 57 -7.23 -2.12 6.66
N ASN A 58 -7.25 -3.05 7.62
CA ASN A 58 -6.64 -2.80 8.93
C ASN A 58 -5.12 -2.66 8.83
N LYS A 59 -4.46 -3.52 8.03
CA LYS A 59 -3.02 -3.40 7.73
C LYS A 59 -2.71 -2.09 7.02
N LEU A 60 -3.54 -1.66 6.07
CA LEU A 60 -3.37 -0.39 5.38
C LEU A 60 -3.52 0.79 6.33
N LYS A 61 -4.50 0.74 7.23
CA LYS A 61 -4.69 1.75 8.27
C LYS A 61 -3.45 1.85 9.16
N CYS A 62 -2.97 0.75 9.73
CA CYS A 62 -1.75 0.76 10.56
C CYS A 62 -0.53 1.28 9.78
N LEU A 63 -0.39 0.88 8.51
CA LEU A 63 0.67 1.36 7.63
C LEU A 63 0.57 2.87 7.38
N SER A 64 -0.64 3.40 7.19
CA SER A 64 -0.87 4.83 7.00
C SER A 64 -0.50 5.63 8.26
N GLU A 65 -0.76 5.09 9.44
CA GLU A 65 -0.39 5.70 10.72
C GLU A 65 1.13 5.68 10.94
N ASP A 66 1.79 4.56 10.65
CA ASP A 66 3.24 4.38 10.80
C ASP A 66 4.02 5.34 9.87
N LEU A 67 3.55 5.47 8.62
CA LEU A 67 4.13 6.38 7.63
C LEU A 67 3.66 7.84 7.76
N LYS A 68 2.76 8.13 8.71
CA LYS A 68 2.13 9.46 8.88
C LYS A 68 1.52 9.97 7.58
N ALA A 69 0.86 9.09 6.83
CA ALA A 69 0.08 9.45 5.66
C ALA A 69 -1.09 10.35 6.06
N ILE A 70 -1.37 11.37 5.25
CA ILE A 70 -2.53 12.25 5.46
C ILE A 70 -3.81 11.67 4.91
N ASP A 71 -3.68 10.80 3.92
CA ASP A 71 -4.80 10.22 3.21
C ASP A 71 -4.36 8.89 2.60
N TYR A 72 -5.30 7.94 2.59
CA TYR A 72 -5.13 6.68 1.91
C TYR A 72 -6.43 6.24 1.25
N THR A 73 -6.32 5.59 0.11
CA THR A 73 -7.44 4.97 -0.60
C THR A 73 -7.08 3.53 -0.91
N LEU A 74 -8.03 2.61 -0.77
CA LEU A 74 -7.92 1.23 -1.24
C LEU A 74 -8.97 0.99 -2.32
N THR A 75 -8.53 0.47 -3.46
CA THR A 75 -9.41 0.16 -4.59
C THR A 75 -9.18 -1.26 -5.03
N GLN A 76 -10.24 -2.05 -5.18
CA GLN A 76 -10.13 -3.37 -5.80
C GLN A 76 -9.94 -3.18 -7.30
N SER A 77 -8.96 -3.87 -7.88
CA SER A 77 -8.69 -3.83 -9.32
C SER A 77 -8.02 -5.11 -9.75
N SER A 78 -8.30 -5.53 -10.98
CA SER A 78 -7.50 -6.55 -11.64
C SER A 78 -6.08 -6.01 -11.78
N LEU A 79 -5.11 -6.72 -11.20
CA LEU A 79 -3.69 -6.40 -11.33
C LEU A 79 -3.18 -6.94 -12.66
N ASP A 80 -3.89 -6.66 -13.76
CA ASP A 80 -3.44 -7.06 -15.10
C ASP A 80 -2.26 -6.18 -15.53
N GLN A 81 -1.22 -6.81 -16.08
CA GLN A 81 0.12 -6.23 -16.26
C GLN A 81 0.21 -5.42 -17.55
#